data_AF-A0A1V6HAJ6-F1
#
_entry.id   AF-A0A1V6HAJ6-F1
#
_cell.length_a   1.000
_cell.length_b   1.000
_cell.length_c   1.000
_cell.angle_alpha   90.00
_cell.angle_beta   90.00
_cell.angle_gamma   90.00
#
_symmetry.space_group_name_H-M   'P 1'
#
loop_
_entity.id
_entity.type
_entity.pdbx_description
1 polymer ?
#
loop_
_entity_poly.entity_id
_entity_poly.type
_entity_poly.pdbx_seq_one_letter_code
_entity_poly.pdbx_strand_id
1 'polypeptide(L)'
;MMDRPGFVTGVALVANAVAREIFKVDASPEAIEAVQAVVEQHDSKGWWGQIVGADASGPGFDLSRCESSGNDWVDGYQEALTALAAAIEAVPLEPNSIAVVGMLLDRREADRRADYDELAGYLAALGLDFCGFFPAFDVVDSSQLKDIAPASTIISLPYGRKAAHAISKKTGAKLIELDLPIGFAGTSDWISEVALACGRQQAAEQLIKSKLGSAVPKLEWVVPFWLLHRRILLVGDVYKVKGWAEALHEFGCNVLGAICTGGNPASAPDINWIDNIPDDLEVDLVIGSQVAEAKGLPFLEMGFPNFGEHFIYSRPELGFAGTLATVEAIINRLALTSVMRHWPGGRVKFDLRKDP
;
A
#
# COMPACT_ATOMS: atom_id res chain seq x y z
N MET A 1 18.52 6.65 -21.92
CA MET A 1 18.17 6.49 -20.50
C MET A 1 18.64 5.09 -20.16
N MET A 2 19.76 4.95 -19.45
CA MET A 2 20.39 3.65 -19.20
C MET A 2 19.42 2.78 -18.39
N ASP A 3 19.16 1.57 -18.88
CA ASP A 3 18.52 0.50 -18.11
C ASP A 3 19.30 0.33 -16.81
N ARG A 4 18.69 0.77 -15.70
CA ARG A 4 19.23 0.53 -14.36
C ARG A 4 18.90 -0.93 -14.01
N PRO A 5 19.90 -1.81 -13.86
CA PRO A 5 19.64 -3.17 -13.42
C PRO A 5 19.09 -3.13 -11.99
N GLY A 6 17.89 -3.67 -11.76
CA GLY A 6 17.32 -3.82 -10.42
C GLY A 6 15.83 -3.47 -10.24
N PHE A 7 15.11 -3.04 -11.29
CA PHE A 7 13.67 -2.76 -11.18
C PHE A 7 12.91 -3.46 -12.30
N VAL A 8 12.06 -4.44 -11.96
CA VAL A 8 11.11 -5.01 -12.92
C VAL A 8 9.94 -4.04 -13.08
N THR A 9 9.79 -3.51 -14.28
CA THR A 9 8.62 -2.77 -14.76
C THR A 9 7.62 -3.73 -15.40
N GLY A 10 6.37 -3.74 -14.93
CA GLY A 10 5.34 -4.70 -15.36
C GLY A 10 4.80 -5.51 -14.19
N VAL A 11 3.58 -6.02 -14.29
CA VAL A 11 2.78 -6.53 -13.18
C VAL A 11 3.35 -7.82 -12.61
N ALA A 12 4.11 -7.70 -11.52
CA ALA A 12 3.81 -8.45 -10.31
C ALA A 12 4.56 -7.88 -9.11
N LEU A 13 3.78 -7.38 -8.15
CA LEU A 13 4.23 -7.23 -6.78
C LEU A 13 4.74 -8.56 -6.17
N VAL A 14 4.37 -9.71 -6.74
CA VAL A 14 4.92 -11.01 -6.32
C VAL A 14 6.24 -11.34 -7.03
N ALA A 15 6.48 -10.91 -8.28
CA ALA A 15 7.80 -11.07 -8.88
C ALA A 15 8.83 -10.13 -8.23
N ASN A 16 8.49 -8.89 -7.86
CA ASN A 16 9.43 -8.03 -7.11
C ASN A 16 9.62 -8.45 -5.63
N ALA A 17 8.66 -9.21 -5.05
CA ALA A 17 8.81 -9.80 -3.73
C ALA A 17 9.66 -11.09 -3.74
N VAL A 18 9.71 -11.79 -4.88
CA VAL A 18 10.29 -13.15 -5.04
C VAL A 18 11.53 -13.16 -5.97
N ALA A 19 11.76 -12.13 -6.79
CA ALA A 19 12.95 -11.98 -7.64
C ALA A 19 14.13 -11.47 -6.82
N ARG A 20 14.97 -12.43 -6.42
CA ARG A 20 16.35 -12.25 -5.98
C ARG A 20 17.04 -11.17 -6.83
N GLU A 21 17.43 -10.07 -6.19
CA GLU A 21 18.60 -9.18 -6.44
C GLU A 21 18.22 -7.77 -5.96
N ILE A 22 18.28 -7.46 -4.67
CA ILE A 22 19.34 -7.79 -3.72
C ILE A 22 18.80 -8.77 -2.67
N PHE A 23 19.58 -9.81 -2.35
CA PHE A 23 19.33 -10.84 -1.31
C PHE A 23 18.64 -12.14 -1.77
N LYS A 24 19.28 -13.26 -1.38
CA LYS A 24 19.04 -14.65 -1.81
C LYS A 24 17.73 -15.22 -1.24
N VAL A 25 16.86 -15.77 -2.09
CA VAL A 25 15.61 -16.51 -1.74
C VAL A 25 15.80 -18.03 -1.84
N ASP A 26 15.63 -18.82 -0.78
CA ASP A 26 15.54 -20.30 -0.89
C ASP A 26 14.12 -20.72 -1.29
N ALA A 27 13.75 -20.52 -2.55
CA ALA A 27 12.53 -21.07 -3.16
C ALA A 27 12.92 -22.04 -4.28
N SER A 28 12.10 -23.07 -4.52
CA SER A 28 12.36 -24.02 -5.59
C SER A 28 12.20 -23.32 -6.96
N PRO A 29 13.04 -23.63 -7.96
CA PRO A 29 12.98 -23.01 -9.29
C PRO A 29 11.58 -22.99 -9.91
N GLU A 30 10.77 -23.99 -9.60
CA GLU A 30 9.42 -24.17 -10.13
C GLU A 30 8.39 -23.20 -9.56
N ALA A 31 8.57 -22.74 -8.31
CA ALA A 31 7.72 -21.69 -7.72
C ALA A 31 7.99 -20.34 -8.37
N ILE A 32 9.24 -20.08 -8.76
CA ILE A 32 9.67 -18.86 -9.43
C ILE A 32 9.08 -18.81 -10.86
N GLU A 33 9.17 -19.90 -11.60
CA GLU A 33 8.61 -20.01 -12.96
C GLU A 33 7.08 -19.86 -12.99
N ALA A 34 6.38 -20.43 -12.02
CA ALA A 34 4.92 -20.31 -11.96
C ALA A 34 4.49 -18.84 -11.75
N VAL A 35 5.15 -18.13 -10.83
CA VAL A 35 4.91 -16.70 -10.62
C VAL A 35 5.22 -15.91 -11.88
N GLN A 36 6.34 -16.21 -12.56
CA GLN A 36 6.74 -15.55 -13.81
C GLN A 36 5.74 -15.78 -14.95
N ALA A 37 5.17 -16.97 -15.09
CA ALA A 37 4.14 -17.25 -16.10
C ALA A 37 2.87 -16.40 -15.89
N VAL A 38 2.47 -16.15 -14.64
CA VAL A 38 1.33 -15.26 -14.32
C VAL A 38 1.67 -13.81 -14.65
N VAL A 39 2.89 -13.37 -14.35
CA VAL A 39 3.41 -12.05 -14.69
C VAL A 39 3.36 -11.84 -16.21
N GLU A 40 3.96 -12.77 -16.96
CA GLU A 40 4.05 -12.70 -18.42
C GLU A 40 2.66 -12.73 -19.08
N GLN A 41 1.75 -13.54 -18.55
CA GLN A 41 0.37 -13.59 -19.02
C GLN A 41 -0.39 -12.30 -18.72
N HIS A 42 -0.16 -11.67 -17.56
CA HIS A 42 -0.75 -10.38 -17.20
C HIS A 42 -0.21 -9.26 -18.10
N ASP A 43 1.12 -9.18 -18.24
CA ASP A 43 1.81 -8.16 -19.03
C ASP A 43 1.49 -8.25 -20.54
N SER A 44 1.23 -9.46 -21.05
CA SER A 44 0.88 -9.68 -22.47
C SER A 44 -0.48 -9.10 -22.90
N LYS A 45 -1.35 -8.72 -21.94
CA LYS A 45 -2.73 -8.28 -22.22
C LYS A 45 -2.97 -6.77 -22.28
N GLY A 46 -1.90 -5.99 -22.28
CA GLY A 46 -1.91 -4.65 -22.88
C GLY A 46 -2.37 -3.52 -21.96
N TRP A 47 -1.39 -2.91 -21.29
CA TRP A 47 -1.10 -1.47 -21.39
C TRP A 47 0.41 -1.16 -21.38
N TRP A 48 1.27 -2.20 -21.43
CA TRP A 48 2.72 -2.10 -21.22
C TRP A 48 3.55 -2.88 -22.24
N GLY A 49 3.00 -3.11 -23.44
CA GLY A 49 3.64 -3.92 -24.48
C GLY A 49 4.97 -3.36 -24.97
N GLN A 50 6.06 -3.67 -24.28
CA GLN A 50 7.45 -3.83 -24.72
C GLN A 50 8.33 -3.90 -23.46
N ILE A 51 8.71 -5.11 -23.02
CA ILE A 51 10.02 -5.47 -22.45
C ILE A 51 10.08 -7.01 -22.29
N VAL A 52 10.79 -7.64 -23.23
CA VAL A 52 11.65 -8.87 -23.20
C VAL A 52 11.53 -9.80 -21.97
N GLY A 53 11.43 -11.14 -22.00
CA GLY A 53 11.62 -12.20 -23.00
C GLY A 53 12.52 -13.33 -22.44
N ALA A 54 12.02 -14.59 -22.48
CA ALA A 54 12.70 -15.91 -22.51
C ALA A 54 12.64 -16.88 -21.28
N ASP A 55 11.85 -17.95 -21.46
CA ASP A 55 11.96 -19.41 -21.13
C ASP A 55 12.67 -19.92 -19.84
N ALA A 56 11.94 -20.72 -19.04
CA ALA A 56 12.41 -21.96 -18.38
C ALA A 56 11.23 -22.81 -17.82
N SER A 57 11.46 -24.10 -17.60
CA SER A 57 10.47 -25.19 -17.40
C SER A 57 10.77 -26.12 -16.20
N GLY A 58 9.82 -26.35 -15.27
CA GLY A 58 9.87 -27.36 -14.20
C GLY A 58 8.72 -27.29 -13.16
N PRO A 59 8.44 -28.36 -12.35
CA PRO A 59 7.10 -28.72 -11.84
C PRO A 59 6.33 -27.72 -10.94
N GLY A 60 5.52 -26.86 -11.57
CA GLY A 60 4.05 -26.89 -11.55
C GLY A 60 3.26 -26.52 -10.28
N PHE A 61 3.18 -25.22 -9.94
CA PHE A 61 1.97 -24.66 -9.32
C PHE A 61 0.95 -24.34 -10.43
N ASP A 62 -0.27 -24.85 -10.32
CA ASP A 62 -1.34 -24.59 -11.31
C ASP A 62 -1.94 -23.20 -11.13
N LEU A 63 -1.26 -22.20 -11.70
CA LEU A 63 -1.70 -20.81 -11.76
C LEU A 63 -2.51 -20.49 -13.02
N SER A 64 -2.83 -21.52 -13.84
CA SER A 64 -3.65 -21.38 -15.06
C SER A 64 -5.07 -20.85 -14.81
N ARG A 65 -5.45 -20.70 -13.54
CA ARG A 65 -6.74 -20.16 -13.07
C ARG A 65 -6.78 -18.63 -12.94
N CYS A 66 -5.69 -17.93 -13.22
CA CYS A 66 -5.65 -16.46 -13.28
C CYS A 66 -6.23 -15.99 -14.63
N GLU A 67 -7.56 -16.08 -14.79
CA GLU A 67 -8.24 -15.68 -16.04
C GLU A 67 -8.29 -14.15 -16.17
N SER A 68 -7.39 -13.62 -17.01
CA SER A 68 -7.20 -12.19 -17.27
C SER A 68 -8.17 -11.62 -18.33
N SER A 69 -9.47 -11.73 -18.12
CA SER A 69 -10.46 -10.96 -18.88
C SER A 69 -11.14 -9.95 -17.96
N GLY A 70 -10.55 -8.75 -17.83
CA GLY A 70 -11.12 -7.63 -17.05
C GLY A 70 -10.47 -7.32 -15.71
N ASN A 71 -9.32 -7.93 -15.38
CA ASN A 71 -8.63 -7.80 -14.10
C ASN A 71 -7.38 -6.90 -14.23
N ASP A 72 -7.02 -6.16 -13.17
CA ASP A 72 -5.84 -5.26 -13.13
C ASP A 72 -4.69 -5.79 -12.24
N TRP A 73 -3.71 -4.94 -11.91
CA TRP A 73 -2.54 -5.35 -11.11
C TRP A 73 -2.88 -5.68 -9.65
N VAL A 74 -3.92 -5.08 -9.08
CA VAL A 74 -4.42 -5.38 -7.73
C VAL A 74 -5.02 -6.77 -7.70
N ASP A 75 -5.78 -7.15 -8.74
CA ASP A 75 -6.30 -8.49 -8.89
C ASP A 75 -5.17 -9.52 -9.01
N GLY A 76 -4.17 -9.24 -9.85
CA GLY A 76 -3.00 -10.09 -10.00
C GLY A 76 -2.25 -10.30 -8.68
N TYR A 77 -2.12 -9.25 -7.86
CA TYR A 77 -1.54 -9.37 -6.53
C TYR A 77 -2.36 -10.28 -5.60
N GLN A 78 -3.68 -10.08 -5.56
CA GLN A 78 -4.58 -10.91 -4.76
C GLN A 78 -4.58 -12.38 -5.20
N GLU A 79 -4.56 -12.64 -6.50
CA GLU A 79 -4.53 -13.99 -7.07
C GLU A 79 -3.22 -14.69 -6.70
N ALA A 80 -2.08 -14.01 -6.82
CA ALA A 80 -0.79 -14.55 -6.43
C ALA A 80 -0.71 -14.86 -4.92
N LEU A 81 -1.20 -13.97 -4.05
CA LEU A 81 -1.31 -14.25 -2.61
C LEU A 81 -2.23 -15.43 -2.32
N THR A 82 -3.33 -15.55 -3.07
CA THR A 82 -4.30 -16.65 -2.89
C THR A 82 -3.69 -17.99 -3.30
N ALA A 83 -2.91 -18.02 -4.38
CA ALA A 83 -2.23 -19.22 -4.82
C ALA A 83 -1.15 -19.66 -3.83
N LEU A 84 -0.36 -18.72 -3.30
CA LEU A 84 0.58 -19.00 -2.21
C LEU A 84 -0.16 -19.53 -0.98
N ALA A 85 -1.25 -18.88 -0.56
CA ALA A 85 -2.08 -19.31 0.55
C ALA A 85 -2.64 -20.72 0.41
N ALA A 86 -2.79 -21.26 -0.82
CA ALA A 86 -3.23 -22.65 -1.02
C ALA A 86 -2.29 -23.67 -0.34
N ALA A 87 -1.00 -23.32 -0.18
CA ALA A 87 0.00 -24.14 0.47
C ALA A 87 -0.10 -24.18 2.01
N ILE A 88 -0.96 -23.36 2.65
CA ILE A 88 -1.03 -23.32 4.12
C ILE A 88 -1.51 -24.66 4.68
N GLU A 89 -0.84 -25.22 5.67
CA GLU A 89 -1.28 -26.43 6.35
C GLU A 89 -2.10 -26.05 7.59
N ALA A 90 -3.23 -26.73 7.81
CA ALA A 90 -4.03 -26.49 9.01
C ALA A 90 -3.32 -27.09 10.22
N VAL A 91 -3.05 -26.25 11.23
CA VAL A 91 -2.45 -26.63 12.51
C VAL A 91 -3.39 -26.22 13.65
N PRO A 92 -3.20 -26.74 14.88
CA PRO A 92 -3.97 -26.27 16.03
C PRO A 92 -3.84 -24.76 16.23
N LEU A 93 -4.97 -24.08 16.39
CA LEU A 93 -5.01 -22.63 16.62
C LEU A 93 -4.54 -22.30 18.04
N GLU A 94 -3.74 -21.25 18.17
CA GLU A 94 -3.26 -20.73 19.45
C GLU A 94 -4.22 -19.67 20.00
N PRO A 95 -4.68 -19.75 21.25
CA PRO A 95 -5.56 -18.73 21.83
C PRO A 95 -4.93 -17.33 21.82
N ASN A 96 -5.73 -16.29 21.57
CA ASN A 96 -5.31 -14.87 21.53
C ASN A 96 -4.26 -14.52 20.45
N SER A 97 -3.93 -15.47 19.57
CA SER A 97 -2.98 -15.25 18.50
C SER A 97 -3.62 -14.60 17.28
N ILE A 98 -2.87 -13.71 16.61
CA ILE A 98 -3.36 -12.91 15.49
C ILE A 98 -2.34 -12.78 14.37
N ALA A 99 -2.80 -12.88 13.12
CA ALA A 99 -2.01 -12.64 11.92
C ALA A 99 -2.64 -11.55 11.05
N VAL A 100 -1.83 -10.88 10.23
CA VAL A 100 -2.30 -9.88 9.26
C VAL A 100 -2.01 -10.36 7.85
N VAL A 101 -3.02 -10.35 6.99
CA VAL A 101 -2.95 -10.80 5.60
C VAL A 101 -3.29 -9.62 4.69
N GLY A 102 -2.51 -9.43 3.62
CA GLY A 102 -2.82 -8.44 2.59
C GLY A 102 -2.16 -7.08 2.75
N MET A 103 -0.99 -7.03 3.39
CA MET A 103 -0.10 -5.87 3.24
C MET A 103 0.29 -5.73 1.76
N LEU A 104 0.35 -4.52 1.23
CA LEU A 104 0.92 -4.27 -0.10
C LEU A 104 2.44 -4.24 0.03
N LEU A 105 3.14 -5.14 -0.67
CA LEU A 105 4.60 -5.16 -0.73
C LEU A 105 5.10 -4.63 -2.08
N ASP A 106 5.00 -3.32 -2.26
CA ASP A 106 5.36 -2.62 -3.50
C ASP A 106 6.87 -2.28 -3.57
N ARG A 107 7.54 -2.10 -2.43
CA ARG A 107 8.99 -1.91 -2.32
C ARG A 107 9.54 -2.37 -0.97
N ARG A 108 10.85 -2.56 -0.92
CA ARG A 108 11.61 -2.97 0.28
C ARG A 108 12.44 -1.82 0.84
N GLU A 109 11.75 -0.75 1.24
CA GLU A 109 12.36 0.43 1.82
C GLU A 109 11.92 0.65 3.27
N ALA A 110 12.56 1.62 3.95
CA ALA A 110 12.33 1.87 5.36
C ALA A 110 10.91 2.37 5.66
N ASP A 111 10.20 2.94 4.68
CA ASP A 111 8.78 3.31 4.80
C ASP A 111 7.89 2.08 4.89
N ARG A 112 8.06 1.11 3.98
CA ARG A 112 7.28 -0.13 3.99
C ARG A 112 7.61 -0.99 5.20
N ARG A 113 8.88 -1.09 5.61
CA ARG A 113 9.23 -1.76 6.87
C ARG A 113 8.50 -1.13 8.05
N ALA A 114 8.44 0.20 8.09
CA ALA A 114 7.78 0.93 9.16
C ALA A 114 6.26 0.72 9.18
N ASP A 115 5.60 0.51 8.04
CA ASP A 115 4.17 0.14 8.01
C ASP A 115 3.93 -1.17 8.78
N TYR A 116 4.75 -2.18 8.53
CA TYR A 116 4.67 -3.46 9.25
C TYR A 116 4.93 -3.27 10.75
N ASP A 117 5.94 -2.48 11.11
CA ASP A 117 6.28 -2.22 12.51
C ASP A 117 5.18 -1.45 13.25
N GLU A 118 4.54 -0.48 12.60
CA GLU A 118 3.45 0.30 13.20
C GLU A 118 2.23 -0.58 13.50
N LEU A 119 1.83 -1.45 12.56
CA LEU A 119 0.71 -2.37 12.78
C LEU A 119 1.03 -3.42 13.84
N ALA A 120 2.22 -4.03 13.78
CA ALA A 120 2.67 -4.98 14.81
C ALA A 120 2.70 -4.31 16.20
N GLY A 121 3.13 -3.04 16.26
CA GLY A 121 3.12 -2.23 17.48
C GLY A 121 1.71 -2.03 18.07
N TYR A 122 0.69 -1.82 17.24
CA TYR A 122 -0.70 -1.75 17.71
C TYR A 122 -1.20 -3.07 18.26
N LEU A 123 -0.94 -4.18 17.56
CA LEU A 123 -1.34 -5.52 18.00
C LEU A 123 -0.68 -5.88 19.34
N ALA A 124 0.62 -5.58 19.49
CA ALA A 124 1.33 -5.74 20.75
C ALA A 124 0.76 -4.86 21.86
N ALA A 125 0.42 -3.60 21.57
CA ALA A 125 -0.20 -2.68 22.54
C ALA A 125 -1.60 -3.11 22.98
N LEU A 126 -2.33 -3.86 22.15
CA LEU A 126 -3.60 -4.50 22.51
C LEU A 126 -3.42 -5.79 23.34
N GLY A 127 -2.17 -6.26 23.54
CA GLY A 127 -1.85 -7.49 24.25
C GLY A 127 -2.25 -8.74 23.49
N LEU A 128 -2.12 -8.72 22.16
CA LEU A 128 -2.36 -9.86 21.28
C LEU A 128 -1.04 -10.55 20.92
N ASP A 129 -1.09 -11.86 20.78
CA ASP A 129 0.09 -12.66 20.42
C ASP A 129 0.24 -12.64 18.89
N PHE A 130 1.09 -11.75 18.39
CA PHE A 130 1.24 -11.54 16.96
C PHE A 130 2.07 -12.66 16.30
N CYS A 131 1.43 -13.40 15.40
CA CYS A 131 2.04 -14.51 14.66
C CYS A 131 2.94 -14.04 13.51
N GLY A 132 2.48 -13.03 12.75
CA GLY A 132 3.19 -12.57 11.57
C GLY A 132 2.28 -11.95 10.50
N PHE A 133 2.94 -11.53 9.43
CA PHE A 133 2.30 -10.97 8.24
C PHE A 133 2.33 -11.96 7.09
N PHE A 134 1.33 -11.91 6.22
CA PHE A 134 1.36 -12.58 4.93
C PHE A 134 0.88 -11.63 3.81
N PRO A 135 1.75 -11.27 2.86
CA PRO A 135 3.18 -11.63 2.81
C PRO A 135 3.97 -10.93 3.91
N ALA A 136 5.03 -11.57 4.43
CA ALA A 136 5.94 -10.86 5.33
C ALA A 136 6.83 -9.89 4.55
N PHE A 137 7.57 -9.04 5.26
CA PHE A 137 8.40 -8.02 4.61
C PHE A 137 9.73 -8.58 4.09
N ASP A 138 10.48 -9.32 4.92
CA ASP A 138 11.87 -9.71 4.63
C ASP A 138 11.98 -10.95 3.74
N VAL A 139 11.11 -11.92 3.96
CA VAL A 139 11.00 -13.14 3.13
C VAL A 139 9.60 -13.11 2.51
N VAL A 140 9.41 -13.66 1.32
CA VAL A 140 8.06 -13.85 0.75
C VAL A 140 8.05 -15.17 0.01
N ASP A 141 7.65 -16.22 0.72
CA ASP A 141 7.50 -17.55 0.16
C ASP A 141 6.46 -18.34 0.98
N SER A 142 6.25 -19.60 0.63
CA SER A 142 5.26 -20.45 1.31
C SER A 142 5.67 -20.84 2.74
N SER A 143 6.93 -20.68 3.15
CA SER A 143 7.39 -21.05 4.50
C SER A 143 6.75 -20.19 5.59
N GLN A 144 6.44 -18.94 5.26
CA GLN A 144 5.82 -17.95 6.16
C GLN A 144 4.40 -18.31 6.57
N LEU A 145 3.75 -19.14 5.75
CA LEU A 145 2.43 -19.66 6.08
C LEU A 145 2.46 -20.51 7.35
N LYS A 146 3.62 -21.09 7.70
CA LYS A 146 3.79 -21.80 8.98
C LYS A 146 3.70 -20.87 10.19
N ASP A 147 4.13 -19.63 10.04
CA ASP A 147 4.13 -18.64 11.11
C ASP A 147 2.70 -18.15 11.38
N ILE A 148 1.90 -17.96 10.32
CA ILE A 148 0.52 -17.46 10.45
C ILE A 148 -0.54 -18.56 10.56
N ALA A 149 -0.24 -19.82 10.22
CA ALA A 149 -1.15 -20.96 10.33
C ALA A 149 -1.75 -21.17 11.75
N PRO A 150 -1.01 -20.99 12.86
CA PRO A 150 -1.59 -21.14 14.20
C PRO A 150 -2.48 -19.97 14.64
N ALA A 151 -2.58 -18.88 13.86
CA ALA A 151 -3.32 -17.69 14.27
C ALA A 151 -4.82 -17.97 14.48
N SER A 152 -5.35 -17.71 15.67
CA SER A 152 -6.78 -17.86 15.96
C SER A 152 -7.64 -16.79 15.29
N THR A 153 -7.04 -15.65 14.98
CA THR A 153 -7.69 -14.51 14.30
C THR A 153 -6.82 -14.04 13.14
N ILE A 154 -7.45 -13.73 12.01
CA ILE A 154 -6.82 -13.18 10.81
C ILE A 154 -7.44 -11.82 10.53
N ILE A 155 -6.59 -10.79 10.51
CA ILE A 155 -6.93 -9.48 9.95
C ILE A 155 -6.67 -9.53 8.44
N SER A 156 -7.71 -9.27 7.66
CA SER A 156 -7.68 -9.21 6.22
C SER A 156 -7.67 -7.75 5.77
N LEU A 157 -6.53 -7.30 5.25
CA LEU A 157 -6.40 -6.02 4.58
C LEU A 157 -6.82 -6.14 3.10
N PRO A 158 -7.18 -5.01 2.45
CA PRO A 158 -7.86 -5.05 1.16
C PRO A 158 -7.10 -5.80 0.06
N TYR A 159 -5.77 -5.70 0.01
CA TYR A 159 -4.96 -6.35 -1.01
C TYR A 159 -4.82 -7.88 -0.84
N GLY A 160 -5.31 -8.46 0.25
CA GLY A 160 -5.18 -9.89 0.54
C GLY A 160 -6.50 -10.60 0.83
N ARG A 161 -7.66 -9.98 0.58
CA ARG A 161 -8.96 -10.53 0.99
C ARG A 161 -9.21 -11.96 0.51
N LYS A 162 -8.95 -12.24 -0.78
CA LYS A 162 -9.09 -13.60 -1.35
C LYS A 162 -8.20 -14.61 -0.62
N ALA A 163 -6.95 -14.25 -0.33
CA ALA A 163 -6.02 -15.11 0.40
C ALA A 163 -6.42 -15.31 1.87
N ALA A 164 -6.82 -14.24 2.56
CA ALA A 164 -7.26 -14.30 3.95
C ALA A 164 -8.50 -15.19 4.13
N HIS A 165 -9.46 -15.10 3.20
CA HIS A 165 -10.61 -16.01 3.15
C HIS A 165 -10.20 -17.47 2.94
N ALA A 166 -9.27 -17.73 2.01
CA ALA A 166 -8.77 -19.09 1.77
C ALA A 166 -8.09 -19.67 3.02
N ILE A 167 -7.27 -18.87 3.70
CA ILE A 167 -6.57 -19.28 4.93
C ILE A 167 -7.58 -19.53 6.06
N SER A 168 -8.48 -18.59 6.33
CA SER A 168 -9.52 -18.72 7.37
C SER A 168 -10.38 -19.95 7.14
N LYS A 169 -10.80 -20.22 5.90
CA LYS A 169 -11.59 -21.41 5.56
C LYS A 169 -10.82 -22.72 5.84
N LYS A 170 -9.51 -22.74 5.61
CA LYS A 170 -8.67 -23.94 5.78
C LYS A 170 -8.27 -24.18 7.24
N THR A 171 -8.00 -23.13 7.99
CA THR A 171 -7.53 -23.19 9.39
C THR A 171 -8.65 -23.16 10.43
N GLY A 172 -9.80 -22.58 10.08
CA GLY A 172 -10.88 -22.29 11.03
C GLY A 172 -10.69 -21.01 11.83
N ALA A 173 -9.65 -20.22 11.55
CA ALA A 173 -9.40 -18.94 12.21
C ALA A 173 -10.53 -17.94 11.97
N LYS A 174 -10.83 -17.11 12.97
CA LYS A 174 -11.78 -16.00 12.86
C LYS A 174 -11.22 -14.98 11.86
N LEU A 175 -12.02 -14.61 10.85
CA LEU A 175 -11.65 -13.60 9.87
C LEU A 175 -12.28 -12.25 10.22
N ILE A 176 -11.49 -11.19 10.15
CA ILE A 176 -11.94 -9.80 10.26
C ILE A 176 -11.43 -9.06 9.03
N GLU A 177 -12.33 -8.50 8.23
CA GLU A 177 -11.94 -7.68 7.08
C GLU A 177 -11.94 -6.20 7.45
N LEU A 178 -10.82 -5.54 7.21
CA LEU A 178 -10.63 -4.12 7.53
C LEU A 178 -10.11 -3.39 6.30
N ASP A 179 -10.34 -2.08 6.27
CA ASP A 179 -9.67 -1.18 5.32
C ASP A 179 -8.24 -0.85 5.80
N LEU A 180 -7.49 -0.10 4.99
CA LEU A 180 -6.16 0.35 5.38
C LEU A 180 -6.26 1.38 6.53
N PRO A 181 -5.44 1.26 7.59
CA PRO A 181 -5.41 2.23 8.68
C PRO A 181 -4.69 3.51 8.23
N ILE A 182 -5.41 4.36 7.50
CA ILE A 182 -4.95 5.66 6.99
C ILE A 182 -5.77 6.75 7.66
N GLY A 183 -5.14 7.89 7.96
CA GLY A 183 -5.79 8.97 8.70
C GLY A 183 -5.94 8.66 10.19
N PHE A 184 -6.38 9.64 10.98
CA PHE A 184 -6.59 9.42 12.40
C PHE A 184 -7.89 8.64 12.64
N ALA A 185 -8.95 8.95 11.88
CA ALA A 185 -10.21 8.23 11.96
C ALA A 185 -10.04 6.77 11.50
N GLY A 186 -9.56 6.54 10.28
CA GLY A 186 -9.39 5.19 9.74
C GLY A 186 -8.45 4.31 10.56
N THR A 187 -7.37 4.88 11.12
CA THR A 187 -6.51 4.14 12.08
C THR A 187 -7.24 3.82 13.39
N SER A 188 -8.02 4.75 13.93
CA SER A 188 -8.77 4.54 15.18
C SER A 188 -9.84 3.46 15.03
N ASP A 189 -10.54 3.47 13.89
CA ASP A 189 -11.55 2.47 13.55
C ASP A 189 -10.92 1.09 13.39
N TRP A 190 -9.79 1.01 12.69
CA TRP A 190 -9.02 -0.23 12.56
C TRP A 190 -8.64 -0.83 13.93
N ILE A 191 -8.08 -0.01 14.84
CA ILE A 191 -7.71 -0.46 16.20
C ILE A 191 -8.97 -0.90 16.98
N SER A 192 -10.06 -0.16 16.85
CA SER A 192 -11.32 -0.43 17.56
C SER A 192 -11.96 -1.73 17.11
N GLU A 193 -11.99 -2.00 15.80
CA GLU A 193 -12.55 -3.23 15.22
C GLU A 193 -11.72 -4.47 15.58
N VAL A 194 -10.38 -4.37 15.50
CA VAL A 194 -9.49 -5.44 15.99
C VAL A 194 -9.76 -5.73 17.47
N ALA A 195 -9.83 -4.69 18.28
CA ALA A 195 -10.07 -4.83 19.71
C ALA A 195 -11.46 -5.38 20.02
N LEU A 196 -12.49 -4.97 19.30
CA LEU A 196 -13.83 -5.53 19.43
C LEU A 196 -13.83 -7.04 19.14
N ALA A 197 -13.15 -7.43 18.07
CA ALA A 197 -13.09 -8.83 17.67
C ALA A 197 -12.29 -9.72 18.63
N CYS A 198 -11.33 -9.15 19.36
CA CYS A 198 -10.46 -9.88 20.29
C CYS A 198 -10.77 -9.62 21.77
N GLY A 199 -11.82 -8.84 22.09
CA GLY A 199 -12.19 -8.51 23.48
C GLY A 199 -11.21 -7.58 24.20
N ARG A 200 -10.62 -6.61 23.49
CA ARG A 200 -9.58 -5.67 23.97
C ARG A 200 -10.01 -4.20 23.95
N GLN A 201 -11.32 -3.91 23.97
CA GLN A 201 -11.88 -2.57 23.75
C GLN A 201 -11.30 -1.51 24.70
N GLN A 202 -11.15 -1.83 25.99
CA GLN A 202 -10.58 -0.90 26.97
C GLN A 202 -9.11 -0.53 26.65
N ALA A 203 -8.32 -1.49 26.15
CA ALA A 203 -6.95 -1.24 25.73
C ALA A 203 -6.90 -0.36 24.48
N ALA A 204 -7.82 -0.58 23.52
CA ALA A 204 -7.96 0.24 22.33
C ALA A 204 -8.29 1.70 22.66
N GLU A 205 -9.29 1.95 23.52
CA GLU A 205 -9.66 3.31 23.93
C GLU A 205 -8.48 4.08 24.53
N GLN A 206 -7.69 3.42 25.38
CA GLN A 206 -6.49 4.01 25.99
C GLN A 206 -5.41 4.28 24.95
N LEU A 207 -5.16 3.33 24.05
CA LEU A 207 -4.17 3.44 22.97
C LEU A 207 -4.52 4.60 22.03
N ILE A 208 -5.75 4.65 21.53
CA ILE A 208 -6.26 5.68 20.61
C ILE A 208 -6.16 7.06 21.27
N LYS A 209 -6.65 7.19 22.51
CA LYS A 209 -6.56 8.44 23.27
C LYS A 209 -5.12 8.90 23.43
N SER A 210 -4.20 7.98 23.75
CA SER A 210 -2.78 8.30 23.90
C SER A 210 -2.15 8.73 22.57
N LYS A 211 -2.45 8.05 21.47
CA LYS A 211 -1.88 8.35 20.15
C LYS A 211 -2.40 9.69 19.61
N LEU A 212 -3.72 9.92 19.68
CA LEU A 212 -4.33 11.21 19.32
C LEU A 212 -3.80 12.37 20.19
N GLY A 213 -3.70 12.16 21.51
CA GLY A 213 -3.19 13.16 22.44
C GLY A 213 -1.74 13.57 22.17
N SER A 214 -0.96 12.72 21.50
CA SER A 214 0.41 13.03 21.05
C SER A 214 0.46 13.60 19.62
N ALA A 215 -0.42 13.13 18.73
CA ALA A 215 -0.39 13.49 17.32
C ALA A 215 -1.03 14.85 17.03
N VAL A 216 -2.24 15.08 17.53
CA VAL A 216 -3.04 16.28 17.21
C VAL A 216 -2.35 17.59 17.59
N PRO A 217 -1.71 17.74 18.77
CA PRO A 217 -1.04 19.00 19.12
C PRO A 217 0.07 19.42 18.16
N LYS A 218 0.72 18.46 17.47
CA LYS A 218 1.76 18.75 16.47
C LYS A 218 1.19 19.44 15.23
N LEU A 219 -0.11 19.29 14.99
CA LEU A 219 -0.79 19.76 13.80
C LEU A 219 -1.51 21.10 14.00
N GLU A 220 -1.66 21.56 15.25
CA GLU A 220 -2.43 22.75 15.65
C GLU A 220 -2.12 23.99 14.81
N TRP A 221 -0.83 24.21 14.50
CA TRP A 221 -0.38 25.39 13.77
C TRP A 221 -0.16 25.16 12.29
N VAL A 222 -0.03 23.92 11.83
CA VAL A 222 0.29 23.66 10.42
C VAL A 222 -0.96 23.40 9.59
N VAL A 223 -1.98 22.74 10.16
CA VAL A 223 -3.23 22.46 9.45
C VAL A 223 -3.93 23.76 9.02
N PRO A 224 -4.15 24.77 9.89
CA PRO A 224 -4.87 25.99 9.50
C PRO A 224 -4.19 26.78 8.38
N PHE A 225 -2.86 26.77 8.34
CA PHE A 225 -2.08 27.58 7.40
C PHE A 225 -1.82 26.87 6.08
N TRP A 226 -1.51 25.58 6.15
CA TRP A 226 -1.04 24.84 4.99
C TRP A 226 -2.08 23.95 4.35
N LEU A 227 -3.06 23.43 5.09
CA LEU A 227 -3.96 22.37 4.62
C LEU A 227 -5.41 22.82 4.43
N LEU A 228 -5.93 23.69 5.30
CA LEU A 228 -7.33 24.13 5.18
C LEU A 228 -7.64 24.67 3.77
N HIS A 229 -8.70 24.11 3.20
CA HIS A 229 -9.24 24.41 1.87
C HIS A 229 -8.31 24.11 0.69
N ARG A 230 -7.18 23.42 0.90
CA ARG A 230 -6.31 23.00 -0.22
C ARG A 230 -7.05 22.02 -1.11
N ARG A 231 -6.95 22.28 -2.40
CA ARG A 231 -7.58 21.48 -3.44
C ARG A 231 -6.63 20.39 -3.88
N ILE A 232 -6.96 19.17 -3.51
CA ILE A 232 -6.12 18.00 -3.71
C ILE A 232 -6.76 17.11 -4.76
N LEU A 233 -5.92 16.59 -5.67
CA LEU A 233 -6.31 15.52 -6.59
C LEU A 233 -5.49 14.28 -6.25
N LEU A 234 -6.14 13.12 -6.22
CA LEU A 234 -5.49 11.85 -5.88
C LEU A 234 -5.28 10.99 -7.12
N VAL A 235 -4.18 10.26 -7.16
CA VAL A 235 -3.91 9.25 -8.20
C VAL A 235 -3.39 7.99 -7.52
N GLY A 236 -4.01 6.84 -7.77
CA GLY A 236 -3.54 5.59 -7.18
C GLY A 236 -4.58 4.48 -7.21
N ASP A 237 -4.29 3.39 -6.49
CA ASP A 237 -5.26 2.31 -6.35
C ASP A 237 -6.44 2.69 -5.45
N VAL A 238 -7.54 1.99 -5.65
CA VAL A 238 -8.81 2.26 -4.99
C VAL A 238 -8.71 2.29 -3.45
N TYR A 239 -7.85 1.46 -2.85
CA TYR A 239 -7.76 1.35 -1.40
C TYR A 239 -6.97 2.51 -0.77
N LYS A 240 -5.82 2.87 -1.35
CA LYS A 240 -5.06 4.05 -0.91
C LYS A 240 -5.82 5.34 -1.17
N VAL A 241 -6.45 5.48 -2.34
CA VAL A 241 -7.25 6.67 -2.67
C VAL A 241 -8.39 6.86 -1.68
N LYS A 242 -9.15 5.80 -1.36
CA LYS A 242 -10.23 5.86 -0.38
C LYS A 242 -9.71 6.36 0.97
N GLY A 243 -8.69 5.68 1.53
CA GLY A 243 -8.15 6.03 2.84
C GLY A 243 -7.59 7.45 2.90
N TRP A 244 -6.85 7.89 1.87
CA TRP A 244 -6.30 9.24 1.85
C TRP A 244 -7.35 10.31 1.57
N ALA A 245 -8.39 10.03 0.80
CA ALA A 245 -9.48 10.98 0.59
C ALA A 245 -10.18 11.32 1.91
N GLU A 246 -10.53 10.28 2.68
CA GLU A 246 -11.12 10.42 4.01
C GLU A 246 -10.18 11.16 4.98
N ALA A 247 -8.91 10.75 5.04
CA ALA A 247 -7.91 11.38 5.90
C ALA A 247 -7.68 12.86 5.58
N LEU A 248 -7.65 13.23 4.30
CA LEU A 248 -7.47 14.62 3.88
C LEU A 248 -8.65 15.52 4.27
N HIS A 249 -9.87 14.97 4.30
CA HIS A 249 -11.02 15.69 4.82
C HIS A 249 -10.90 15.99 6.32
N GLU A 250 -10.26 15.11 7.12
CA GLU A 250 -9.98 15.38 8.55
C GLU A 250 -9.13 16.65 8.74
N PHE A 251 -8.26 16.97 7.78
CA PHE A 251 -7.39 18.15 7.78
C PHE A 251 -8.01 19.36 7.05
N GLY A 252 -9.28 19.27 6.65
CA GLY A 252 -10.02 20.33 5.97
C GLY A 252 -9.57 20.60 4.54
N CYS A 253 -8.88 19.65 3.90
CA CYS A 253 -8.61 19.69 2.46
C CYS A 253 -9.89 19.39 1.67
N ASN A 254 -9.95 19.91 0.44
CA ASN A 254 -10.98 19.63 -0.54
C ASN A 254 -10.42 18.64 -1.57
N VAL A 255 -10.78 17.36 -1.45
CA VAL A 255 -10.44 16.34 -2.45
C VAL A 255 -11.37 16.52 -3.65
N LEU A 256 -10.83 16.98 -4.78
CA LEU A 256 -11.60 17.35 -5.96
C LEU A 256 -12.05 16.13 -6.77
N GLY A 257 -11.25 15.07 -6.74
CA GLY A 257 -11.48 13.82 -7.44
C GLY A 257 -10.24 12.95 -7.41
N ALA A 258 -10.37 11.76 -8.02
CA ALA A 258 -9.28 10.81 -8.10
C ALA A 258 -9.23 10.08 -9.44
N ILE A 259 -8.02 9.75 -9.87
CA ILE A 259 -7.75 8.87 -11.01
C ILE A 259 -7.38 7.50 -10.44
N CYS A 260 -8.10 6.46 -10.86
CA CYS A 260 -7.84 5.10 -10.41
C CYS A 260 -6.76 4.45 -11.29
N THR A 261 -5.71 3.93 -10.66
CA THR A 261 -4.65 3.18 -11.34
C THR A 261 -4.71 1.68 -11.07
N GLY A 262 -5.63 1.21 -10.23
CA GLY A 262 -5.81 -0.21 -9.90
C GLY A 262 -6.89 -0.47 -8.85
N GLY A 263 -7.49 -1.64 -8.91
CA GLY A 263 -8.71 -2.00 -8.20
C GLY A 263 -9.97 -1.42 -8.84
N ASN A 264 -11.13 -1.94 -8.43
CA ASN A 264 -12.43 -1.55 -8.96
C ASN A 264 -12.95 -0.25 -8.29
N PRO A 265 -13.07 0.88 -9.03
CA PRO A 265 -13.56 2.14 -8.49
C PRO A 265 -14.96 2.06 -7.88
N ALA A 266 -15.81 1.15 -8.38
CA ALA A 266 -17.16 0.95 -7.86
C ALA A 266 -17.19 0.44 -6.40
N SER A 267 -16.06 -0.05 -5.88
CA SER A 267 -15.93 -0.42 -4.46
C SER A 267 -15.76 0.77 -3.51
N ALA A 268 -15.57 1.98 -4.04
CA ALA A 268 -15.50 3.24 -3.31
C ALA A 268 -16.41 4.28 -3.99
N PRO A 269 -17.74 4.15 -3.86
CA PRO A 269 -18.72 4.96 -4.60
C PRO A 269 -18.76 6.43 -4.16
N ASP A 270 -18.24 6.74 -2.97
CA ASP A 270 -18.20 8.11 -2.43
C ASP A 270 -17.04 8.94 -3.01
N ILE A 271 -16.13 8.31 -3.76
CA ILE A 271 -15.02 9.00 -4.43
C ILE A 271 -15.48 9.50 -5.80
N ASN A 272 -15.22 10.77 -6.09
CA ASN A 272 -15.41 11.35 -7.41
C ASN A 272 -14.29 10.88 -8.36
N TRP A 273 -14.51 9.75 -9.01
CA TRP A 273 -13.59 9.20 -10.01
C TRP A 273 -13.64 10.00 -11.32
N ILE A 274 -12.48 10.42 -11.80
CA ILE A 274 -12.31 11.16 -13.06
C ILE A 274 -11.31 10.43 -13.95
N ASP A 275 -11.51 10.51 -15.27
CA ASP A 275 -10.63 9.85 -16.23
C ASP A 275 -9.36 10.66 -16.52
N ASN A 276 -9.41 11.97 -16.31
CA ASN A 276 -8.31 12.90 -16.55
C ASN A 276 -8.46 14.19 -15.74
N ILE A 277 -7.33 14.88 -15.51
CA ILE A 277 -7.33 16.21 -14.88
C ILE A 277 -7.83 17.25 -15.91
N PRO A 278 -8.94 17.97 -15.66
CA PRO A 278 -9.40 19.05 -16.55
C PRO A 278 -8.41 20.22 -16.59
N ASP A 279 -8.24 20.84 -17.76
CA ASP A 279 -7.22 21.90 -17.95
C ASP A 279 -7.54 23.20 -17.19
N ASP A 280 -8.82 23.45 -16.90
CA ASP A 280 -9.30 24.61 -16.13
C ASP A 280 -9.46 24.32 -14.64
N LEU A 281 -9.19 23.07 -14.20
CA LEU A 281 -9.29 22.70 -12.81
C LEU A 281 -8.12 23.29 -12.03
N GLU A 282 -8.42 24.23 -11.14
CA GLU A 282 -7.42 24.78 -10.24
C GLU A 282 -7.10 23.78 -9.11
N VAL A 283 -5.91 23.19 -9.17
CA VAL A 283 -5.40 22.20 -8.22
C VAL A 283 -4.20 22.78 -7.47
N ASP A 284 -4.17 22.62 -6.14
CA ASP A 284 -3.05 23.09 -5.32
C ASP A 284 -1.94 22.03 -5.21
N LEU A 285 -2.32 20.75 -5.18
CA LEU A 285 -1.40 19.61 -5.16
C LEU A 285 -2.07 18.36 -5.73
N VAL A 286 -1.34 17.63 -6.57
CA VAL A 286 -1.65 16.25 -6.95
C VAL A 286 -0.83 15.31 -6.05
N ILE A 287 -1.47 14.31 -5.46
CA ILE A 287 -0.81 13.29 -4.63
C ILE A 287 -1.07 11.92 -5.26
N GLY A 288 -0.03 11.15 -5.55
CA GLY A 288 -0.25 9.82 -6.10
C GLY A 288 0.93 9.24 -6.85
N SER A 289 0.69 8.14 -7.55
CA SER A 289 1.69 7.54 -8.42
C SER A 289 1.68 8.22 -9.78
N GLN A 290 2.83 8.17 -10.47
CA GLN A 290 3.05 8.74 -11.82
C GLN A 290 3.14 10.27 -11.92
N VAL A 291 4.36 10.75 -12.16
CA VAL A 291 4.70 12.16 -12.41
C VAL A 291 4.02 12.72 -13.69
N ALA A 292 3.70 11.87 -14.67
CA ALA A 292 3.23 12.28 -15.99
C ALA A 292 1.80 12.84 -15.99
N GLU A 293 0.93 12.36 -15.09
CA GLU A 293 -0.47 12.80 -15.03
C GLU A 293 -0.63 14.18 -14.40
N ALA A 294 0.36 14.67 -13.65
CA ALA A 294 0.27 15.94 -12.96
C ALA A 294 0.32 17.18 -13.89
N LYS A 295 0.51 17.06 -15.22
CA LYS A 295 0.43 18.19 -16.18
C LYS A 295 1.19 19.48 -15.79
N GLY A 296 2.32 19.37 -15.08
CA GLY A 296 3.08 20.54 -14.59
C GLY A 296 2.49 21.23 -13.35
N LEU A 297 1.48 20.62 -12.73
CA LEU A 297 0.97 20.95 -11.41
C LEU A 297 1.95 20.50 -10.32
N PRO A 298 1.87 21.09 -9.12
CA PRO A 298 2.59 20.59 -7.96
C PRO A 298 2.23 19.13 -7.69
N PHE A 299 3.24 18.30 -7.45
CA PHE A 299 3.08 16.85 -7.30
C PHE A 299 3.84 16.32 -6.08
N LEU A 300 3.20 15.44 -5.32
CA LEU A 300 3.79 14.62 -4.27
C LEU A 300 3.64 13.15 -4.67
N GLU A 301 4.77 12.45 -4.84
CA GLU A 301 4.74 11.06 -5.29
C GLU A 301 4.43 10.12 -4.11
N MET A 302 3.40 9.30 -4.25
CA MET A 302 2.94 8.38 -3.21
C MET A 302 2.23 7.17 -3.84
N GLY A 303 2.27 6.01 -3.20
CA GLY A 303 1.66 4.79 -3.75
C GLY A 303 2.58 4.06 -4.72
N PHE A 304 2.00 3.33 -5.67
CA PHE A 304 2.73 2.50 -6.62
C PHE A 304 2.35 2.82 -8.09
N PRO A 305 3.34 2.93 -9.00
CA PRO A 305 4.78 2.94 -8.74
C PRO A 305 5.25 4.26 -8.09
N ASN A 306 6.37 4.20 -7.37
CA ASN A 306 7.04 5.37 -6.78
C ASN A 306 8.55 5.30 -7.06
N PHE A 307 9.03 6.16 -7.95
CA PHE A 307 10.41 6.17 -8.44
C PHE A 307 11.21 7.39 -7.97
N GLY A 308 10.54 8.49 -7.61
CA GLY A 308 11.19 9.74 -7.24
C GLY A 308 11.42 9.92 -5.75
N GLU A 309 10.78 9.12 -4.89
CA GLU A 309 10.97 9.18 -3.44
C GLU A 309 11.55 7.88 -2.88
N HIS A 310 12.63 8.03 -2.10
CA HIS A 310 13.32 6.94 -1.42
C HIS A 310 13.42 7.19 0.09
N PHE A 311 13.17 6.15 0.87
CA PHE A 311 13.08 6.21 2.32
C PHE A 311 14.19 5.40 2.98
N ILE A 312 15.14 6.13 3.60
CA ILE A 312 16.29 5.55 4.29
C ILE A 312 16.03 5.43 5.80
N TYR A 313 15.14 6.25 6.34
CA TYR A 313 14.72 6.21 7.75
C TYR A 313 13.27 5.73 7.87
N SER A 314 12.93 5.18 9.04
CA SER A 314 11.58 4.73 9.36
C SER A 314 10.57 5.87 9.18
N ARG A 315 9.67 5.71 8.21
CA ARG A 315 8.63 6.68 7.87
C ARG A 315 7.40 5.92 7.35
N PRO A 316 6.53 5.41 8.24
CA PRO A 316 5.36 4.67 7.80
C PRO A 316 4.44 5.56 6.96
N GLU A 317 3.59 4.95 6.15
CA GLU A 317 2.42 5.54 5.51
C GLU A 317 1.14 5.21 6.31
N LEU A 318 1.12 4.07 6.99
CA LEU A 318 0.00 3.59 7.79
C LEU A 318 0.05 4.07 9.25
N GLY A 319 -1.12 4.07 9.89
CA GLY A 319 -1.28 4.39 11.29
C GLY A 319 -1.17 5.88 11.63
N PHE A 320 -1.15 6.19 12.92
CA PHE A 320 -0.99 7.55 13.43
C PHE A 320 0.36 8.15 13.03
N ALA A 321 1.44 7.38 13.12
CA ALA A 321 2.77 7.83 12.72
C ALA A 321 2.82 8.11 11.21
N GLY A 322 2.23 7.24 10.40
CA GLY A 322 2.22 7.42 8.95
C GLY A 322 1.34 8.58 8.50
N THR A 323 0.20 8.78 9.17
CA THR A 323 -0.64 9.97 8.96
C THR A 323 0.15 11.26 9.19
N LEU A 324 0.90 11.37 10.29
CA LEU A 324 1.74 12.53 10.56
C LEU A 324 2.85 12.69 9.52
N ALA A 325 3.51 11.60 9.14
CA ALA A 325 4.59 11.61 8.18
C ALA A 325 4.13 12.07 6.79
N THR A 326 2.96 11.61 6.33
CA THR A 326 2.40 12.04 5.05
C THR A 326 1.91 13.48 5.10
N VAL A 327 1.25 13.89 6.19
CA VAL A 327 0.84 15.29 6.40
C VAL A 327 2.05 16.23 6.32
N GLU A 328 3.17 15.86 6.96
CA GLU A 328 4.42 16.61 6.84
C GLU A 328 4.91 16.69 5.39
N ALA A 329 4.86 15.58 4.63
CA ALA A 329 5.25 15.56 3.22
C ALA A 329 4.40 16.51 2.37
N ILE A 330 3.09 16.51 2.58
CA ILE A 330 2.12 17.39 1.91
C ILE A 330 2.43 18.85 2.20
N ILE A 331 2.59 19.20 3.49
CA ILE A 331 2.88 20.57 3.90
C ILE A 331 4.18 21.05 3.27
N ASN A 332 5.23 20.25 3.34
CA ASN A 332 6.53 20.61 2.77
C ASN A 332 6.47 20.77 1.25
N ARG A 333 5.69 19.93 0.56
CA ARG A 333 5.50 20.06 -0.89
C ARG A 333 4.74 21.33 -1.26
N LEU A 334 3.68 21.66 -0.53
CA LEU A 334 2.91 22.91 -0.71
C LEU A 334 3.78 24.14 -0.42
N ALA A 335 4.57 24.10 0.66
CA ALA A 335 5.48 25.17 1.03
C ALA A 335 6.57 25.39 -0.03
N LEU A 336 7.22 24.32 -0.49
CA LEU A 336 8.22 24.39 -1.55
C LEU A 336 7.63 25.00 -2.83
N THR A 337 6.44 24.55 -3.22
CA THR A 337 5.72 25.10 -4.38
C THR A 337 5.44 26.59 -4.21
N SER A 338 4.99 27.02 -3.03
CA SER A 338 4.75 28.42 -2.73
C SER A 338 6.03 29.26 -2.84
N VAL A 339 7.14 28.76 -2.30
CA VAL A 339 8.45 29.42 -2.41
C VAL A 339 8.87 29.53 -3.88
N MET A 340 8.79 28.44 -4.66
CA MET A 340 9.16 28.46 -6.08
C MET A 340 8.33 29.46 -6.89
N ARG A 341 7.05 29.65 -6.57
CA ARG A 341 6.17 30.62 -7.24
C ARG A 341 6.48 32.08 -6.87
N HIS A 342 6.84 32.35 -5.61
CA HIS A 342 6.94 33.72 -5.09
C HIS A 342 8.37 34.22 -4.87
N TRP A 343 9.39 33.38 -5.04
CA TRP A 343 10.79 33.78 -4.84
C TRP A 343 11.25 34.82 -5.90
N PRO A 344 11.67 36.04 -5.49
CA PRO A 344 12.17 37.06 -6.41
C PRO A 344 13.50 36.60 -7.02
N GLY A 345 13.44 36.07 -8.25
CA GLY A 345 14.57 35.43 -8.95
C GLY A 345 14.26 34.05 -9.52
N GLY A 346 13.11 33.45 -9.19
CA GLY A 346 12.67 32.10 -9.59
C GLY A 346 12.36 31.87 -11.08
N ARG A 347 12.75 32.78 -11.98
CA ARG A 347 12.84 32.49 -13.43
C ARG A 347 14.11 31.71 -13.79
N VAL A 348 14.75 31.04 -12.84
CA VAL A 348 15.66 29.95 -13.20
C VAL A 348 14.76 28.79 -13.62
N LYS A 349 14.56 28.64 -14.94
CA LYS A 349 14.01 27.41 -15.51
C LYS A 349 14.98 26.29 -15.10
N PHE A 350 14.69 25.57 -14.03
CA PHE A 350 15.24 24.25 -13.82
C PHE A 350 14.60 23.33 -14.87
N ASP A 351 15.14 23.37 -16.08
CA ASP A 351 14.86 22.38 -17.10
C ASP A 351 15.64 21.12 -16.72
N LEU A 352 15.03 20.28 -15.88
CA LEU A 352 15.59 18.98 -15.45
C LEU A 352 15.82 18.01 -16.63
N ARG A 353 15.51 18.40 -17.87
CA ARG A 353 15.80 17.62 -19.09
C ARG A 353 17.07 18.08 -19.83
N LYS A 354 17.78 19.10 -19.32
CA LYS A 354 18.84 19.79 -20.10
C LYS A 354 20.21 19.95 -19.44
N ASP A 355 20.51 19.25 -18.35
CA ASP A 355 21.92 19.04 -17.98
C ASP A 355 22.17 17.54 -17.74
N PRO A 356 23.17 16.95 -18.43
CA PRO A 356 23.34 15.51 -18.61
C PRO A 356 23.71 14.73 -17.36
#